data_AF-A0A1X0P160-F1
#
_entry.id   AF-A0A1X0P160-F1
#
_cell.length_a   1.000
_cell.length_b   1.000
_cell.length_c   1.000
_cell.angle_alpha   90.00
_cell.angle_beta   90.00
_cell.angle_gamma   90.00
#
_symmetry.space_group_name_H-M   'P 1'
#
loop_
_entity.id
_entity.type
_entity.pdbx_description
1 polymer ?
#
loop_
_entity_poly.entity_id
_entity_poly.type
_entity_poly.pdbx_seq_one_letter_code
_entity_poly.pdbx_strand_id
1 'polypeptide(L)'
;MSRMAPLLDKVENIPFPNLTFPHIRNIASELVTMGASDADIERELTSLTSQQQDTLMKVLYCCLEHDSKSSSTYFRWHAKLYALVGPGSITRVLTEKKV
;
A
#
# COMPACT_ATOMS: atom_id res chain seq x y z
N MET A 1 11.71 4.68 -12.75
CA MET A 1 10.35 4.14 -13.01
C MET A 1 9.99 3.31 -11.79
N SER A 2 8.89 3.65 -11.12
CA SER A 2 8.37 2.92 -9.95
C SER A 2 8.13 1.46 -10.30
N ARG A 3 8.63 0.53 -9.49
CA ARG A 3 8.34 -0.91 -9.66
C ARG A 3 6.94 -1.25 -9.16
N MET A 4 6.41 -0.46 -8.22
CA MET A 4 5.13 -0.71 -7.58
C MET A 4 3.94 -0.20 -8.40
N ALA A 5 4.08 0.90 -9.13
CA ALA A 5 3.02 1.50 -9.94
C ALA A 5 2.22 0.48 -10.79
N PRO A 6 2.83 -0.33 -11.66
CA PRO A 6 2.07 -1.28 -12.50
C PRO A 6 1.43 -2.43 -11.71
N LEU A 7 1.88 -2.70 -10.48
CA LEU A 7 1.25 -3.69 -9.61
C LEU A 7 0.05 -3.10 -8.88
N LEU A 8 0.12 -1.83 -8.48
CA LEU A 8 -0.96 -1.10 -7.85
C LEU A 8 -2.13 -0.90 -8.82
N ASP A 9 -1.84 -0.56 -10.08
CA ASP A 9 -2.87 -0.36 -11.13
C ASP A 9 -3.74 -1.62 -11.34
N LYS A 10 -3.17 -2.82 -11.13
CA LYS A 10 -3.90 -4.09 -11.25
C LYS A 10 -4.93 -4.33 -10.14
N VAL A 11 -4.72 -3.72 -8.98
CA VAL A 11 -5.58 -3.89 -7.79
C VAL A 11 -6.35 -2.61 -7.44
N GLU A 12 -6.15 -1.54 -8.20
CA GLU A 12 -6.80 -0.25 -8.01
C GLU A 12 -8.32 -0.40 -7.97
N ASN A 13 -8.90 -1.08 -8.96
CA ASN A 13 -10.35 -1.25 -9.12
C ASN A 13 -10.99 -2.30 -8.20
N ILE A 14 -10.21 -2.98 -7.35
CA ILE A 14 -10.72 -3.98 -6.41
C ILE A 14 -11.09 -3.28 -5.11
N PRO A 15 -12.37 -3.23 -4.69
CA PRO A 15 -12.75 -2.59 -3.44
C PRO A 15 -12.03 -3.22 -2.24
N PHE A 16 -11.63 -2.42 -1.24
CA PHE A 16 -10.95 -2.91 -0.03
C PHE A 16 -11.60 -4.16 0.58
N PRO A 17 -12.93 -4.24 0.76
CA PRO A 17 -13.54 -5.42 1.37
C PRO A 17 -13.46 -6.69 0.54
N ASN A 18 -13.13 -6.58 -0.75
CA ASN A 18 -12.95 -7.69 -1.69
C ASN A 18 -11.47 -7.95 -1.98
N LEU A 19 -10.57 -7.12 -1.44
CA LEU A 19 -9.13 -7.25 -1.64
C LEU A 19 -8.58 -8.37 -0.74
N THR A 20 -8.11 -9.44 -1.36
CA THR A 20 -7.53 -10.60 -0.64
C THR A 20 -6.03 -10.69 -0.82
N PHE A 21 -5.35 -11.36 0.11
CA PHE A 21 -3.89 -11.53 0.09
C PHE A 21 -3.32 -12.09 -1.24
N PRO A 22 -3.96 -13.06 -1.93
CA PRO A 22 -3.50 -13.50 -3.25
C PRO A 22 -3.37 -12.39 -4.29
N HIS A 23 -4.24 -11.38 -4.27
CA HIS A 23 -4.16 -10.24 -5.20
C HIS A 23 -2.91 -9.40 -4.95
N ILE A 24 -2.52 -9.25 -3.68
CA ILE A 24 -1.47 -8.33 -3.25
C ILE A 24 -0.14 -9.01 -2.94
N ARG A 25 -0.03 -10.34 -3.04
CA ARG A 25 1.17 -11.10 -2.66
C ARG A 25 2.45 -10.56 -3.32
N ASN A 26 2.38 -10.22 -4.59
CA ASN A 26 3.54 -9.67 -5.32
C ASN A 26 3.91 -8.28 -4.79
N ILE A 27 2.91 -7.44 -4.48
CA ILE A 27 3.11 -6.11 -3.90
C ILE A 27 3.72 -6.24 -2.50
N ALA A 28 3.23 -7.19 -1.70
CA ALA A 28 3.74 -7.48 -0.36
C ALA A 28 5.22 -7.87 -0.38
N SER A 29 5.64 -8.69 -1.36
CA SER A 29 7.06 -9.06 -1.53
C SER A 29 7.95 -7.86 -1.89
N GLU A 30 7.49 -6.98 -2.78
CA GLU A 30 8.21 -5.76 -3.14
C GLU A 30 8.29 -4.78 -1.96
N LEU A 31 7.19 -4.63 -1.21
CA LEU A 31 7.13 -3.81 0.01
C LEU A 31 8.17 -4.24 1.05
N VAL A 32 8.34 -5.55 1.24
CA VAL A 32 9.35 -6.09 2.16
C VAL A 32 10.76 -5.82 1.64
N THR A 33 10.99 -6.01 0.34
CA THR A 33 12.30 -5.83 -0.30
C THR A 33 12.76 -4.37 -0.23
N MET A 34 11.88 -3.43 -0.57
CA MET A 34 12.18 -1.98 -0.58
C MET A 34 12.08 -1.35 0.81
N GLY A 35 11.37 -1.99 1.75
CA GLY A 35 11.17 -1.48 3.11
C GLY A 35 12.40 -1.52 4.02
N ALA A 36 13.55 -1.98 3.51
CA ALA A 36 14.83 -1.99 4.22
C ALA A 36 15.43 -0.58 4.40
N SER A 37 15.07 0.38 3.56
CA SER A 37 15.63 1.75 3.54
C SER A 37 14.54 2.81 3.47
N ASP A 38 14.51 3.72 4.44
CA ASP A 38 13.57 4.85 4.47
C ASP A 38 13.67 5.73 3.21
N ALA A 39 14.88 5.92 2.68
CA ALA A 39 15.10 6.71 1.47
C ALA A 39 14.49 6.05 0.23
N ASP A 40 14.51 4.72 0.16
CA ASP A 40 13.91 3.99 -0.95
C ASP A 40 12.38 4.05 -0.88
N ILE A 41 11.81 3.97 0.33
CA ILE A 41 10.38 4.15 0.58
C ILE A 41 9.93 5.54 0.12
N GLU A 42 10.57 6.60 0.60
CA GLU A 42 10.18 7.98 0.29
C GLU A 42 10.29 8.29 -1.21
N ARG A 43 11.34 7.81 -1.87
CA ARG A 43 11.51 7.95 -3.32
C ARG A 43 10.42 7.21 -4.10
N GLU A 44 10.04 6.01 -3.66
CA GLU A 44 8.96 5.27 -4.32
C GLU A 44 7.61 5.99 -4.11
N LEU A 45 7.28 6.39 -2.89
CA LEU A 45 6.04 7.09 -2.56
C LEU A 45 5.85 8.40 -3.34
N THR A 46 6.92 9.18 -3.51
CA THR A 46 6.91 10.43 -4.28
C THR A 46 6.77 10.21 -5.79
N SER A 47 7.06 9.01 -6.28
CA SER A 47 6.90 8.64 -7.69
C SER A 47 5.50 8.10 -8.02
N LEU A 48 4.70 7.74 -7.01
CA LEU A 48 3.34 7.26 -7.17
C LEU A 48 2.36 8.43 -7.35
N THR A 49 1.30 8.20 -8.12
CA THR A 49 0.17 9.13 -8.21
C THR A 49 -0.66 9.11 -6.93
N SER A 50 -1.47 10.15 -6.67
CA SER A 50 -2.37 10.19 -5.50
C SER A 50 -3.30 8.98 -5.43
N GLN A 51 -3.77 8.50 -6.59
CA GLN A 51 -4.64 7.34 -6.70
C GLN A 51 -3.90 6.03 -6.35
N GLN A 52 -2.66 5.89 -6.80
CA GLN A 52 -1.79 4.76 -6.45
C GLN A 52 -1.39 4.79 -4.97
N GLN A 53 -1.20 5.97 -4.39
CA GLN A 53 -0.94 6.15 -2.95
C GLN A 53 -2.12 5.68 -2.10
N ASP A 54 -3.36 6.01 -2.48
CA ASP A 54 -4.55 5.50 -1.81
C ASP A 54 -4.69 3.98 -1.96
N THR A 55 -4.41 3.47 -3.17
CA THR A 55 -4.38 2.02 -3.43
C THR A 55 -3.30 1.33 -2.59
N LEU A 56 -2.16 1.97 -2.37
CA LEU A 56 -1.11 1.45 -1.52
C LEU A 56 -1.55 1.39 -0.05
N MET A 57 -2.26 2.41 0.45
CA MET A 57 -2.84 2.39 1.79
C MET A 57 -3.78 1.19 1.99
N LYS A 58 -4.63 0.93 0.99
CA LYS A 58 -5.52 -0.24 0.93
C LYS A 58 -4.74 -1.56 1.02
N VAL A 59 -3.67 -1.68 0.23
CA VAL A 59 -2.80 -2.87 0.22
C VAL A 59 -2.13 -3.06 1.57
N LEU A 60 -1.65 -1.99 2.22
CA LEU A 60 -0.98 -2.08 3.52
C LEU A 60 -1.91 -2.63 4.61
N TYR A 61 -3.17 -2.21 4.64
CA TYR A 61 -4.14 -2.78 5.59
C TYR A 61 -4.42 -4.26 5.32
N CYS A 62 -4.55 -4.66 4.06
CA CYS A 62 -4.71 -6.07 3.69
C CYS A 62 -3.47 -6.91 4.05
N CYS A 63 -2.24 -6.37 3.85
CA CYS A 63 -1.00 -6.98 4.30
C CYS A 63 -0.96 -7.15 5.83
N LEU A 64 -1.32 -6.12 6.58
CA LEU A 64 -1.30 -6.15 8.05
C LEU A 64 -2.28 -7.18 8.64
N GLU A 65 -3.40 -7.43 7.95
CA GLU A 65 -4.37 -8.45 8.33
C GLU A 65 -3.85 -9.89 8.09
N HIS A 66 -3.06 -10.10 7.03
CA HIS A 66 -2.74 -11.45 6.53
C HIS A 66 -1.26 -11.88 6.66
N ASP A 67 -0.32 -10.93 6.75
CA ASP A 67 1.11 -11.20 6.96
C ASP A 67 1.67 -10.44 8.17
N SER A 68 1.57 -11.06 9.33
CA SER A 68 2.10 -10.51 10.58
C SER A 68 3.63 -10.54 10.68
N LYS A 69 4.32 -11.38 9.89
CA LYS A 69 5.79 -11.54 9.95
C LYS A 69 6.52 -10.27 9.50
N SER A 70 5.94 -9.56 8.55
CA SER A 70 6.51 -8.36 7.95
C SER A 70 5.83 -7.07 8.44
N SER A 71 5.05 -7.16 9.51
CA SER A 71 4.21 -6.06 10.04
C SER A 71 5.01 -4.79 10.35
N SER A 72 6.22 -4.90 10.89
CA SER A 72 7.09 -3.75 11.17
C SER A 72 7.44 -2.95 9.90
N THR A 73 7.71 -3.65 8.81
CA THR A 73 7.95 -3.04 7.50
C THR A 73 6.69 -2.38 6.97
N TYR A 74 5.53 -3.02 7.07
CA TYR A 74 4.26 -2.43 6.63
C TYR A 74 3.88 -1.18 7.42
N PHE A 75 4.12 -1.16 8.73
CA PHE A 75 3.90 0.03 9.55
C PHE A 75 4.85 1.17 9.18
N ARG A 76 6.10 0.87 8.77
CA ARG A 76 7.04 1.88 8.29
C ARG A 76 6.54 2.53 6.99
N TRP A 77 6.11 1.71 6.03
CA TRP A 77 5.48 2.20 4.80
C TRP A 77 4.23 3.04 5.11
N HIS A 78 3.37 2.55 6.00
CA HIS A 78 2.17 3.25 6.45
C HIS A 78 2.49 4.63 7.03
N ALA A 79 3.44 4.71 7.96
CA ALA A 79 3.82 5.96 8.62
C ALA A 79 4.34 7.00 7.62
N LYS A 80 5.18 6.59 6.67
CA LYS A 80 5.72 7.48 5.63
C LYS A 80 4.65 7.93 4.65
N LEU A 81 3.79 7.02 4.21
CA LEU A 81 2.66 7.35 3.34
C LEU A 81 1.70 8.32 4.05
N TYR A 82 1.35 8.04 5.31
CA TYR A 82 0.52 8.91 6.14
C TYR A 82 1.10 10.31 6.28
N ALA A 83 2.41 10.44 6.50
CA ALA A 83 3.08 11.74 6.58
C ALA A 83 2.99 12.53 5.25
N LEU A 84 2.97 11.84 4.10
CA LEU A 84 2.91 12.45 2.77
C LEU A 84 1.50 12.88 2.38
N VAL A 85 0.50 12.01 2.55
CA VAL A 85 -0.87 12.21 2.02
C VAL A 85 -1.91 12.55 3.07
N GLY A 86 -1.56 12.40 4.35
CA GLY A 86 -2.42 12.69 5.48
C GLY A 86 -3.53 11.64 5.72
N PRO A 87 -4.43 11.92 6.68
CA PRO A 87 -5.46 10.98 7.15
C PRO A 87 -6.52 10.66 6.11
N GLY A 88 -6.67 11.49 5.07
CA GLY A 88 -7.67 11.29 4.01
C GLY A 88 -7.53 9.92 3.32
N SER A 89 -6.30 9.45 3.12
CA SER A 89 -6.02 8.14 2.51
C SER A 89 -6.62 6.99 3.33
N ILE A 90 -6.46 7.02 4.65
CA ILE A 90 -7.04 6.03 5.57
C ILE A 90 -8.57 6.10 5.52
N THR A 91 -9.15 7.30 5.58
CA THR A 91 -10.61 7.45 5.55
C THR A 91 -11.22 6.91 4.26
N ARG A 92 -10.58 7.11 3.11
CA ARG A 92 -11.04 6.57 1.82
C ARG A 92 -11.02 5.04 1.79
N VAL A 93 -9.97 4.40 2.32
CA VAL A 93 -9.91 2.93 2.43
C VAL A 93 -11.03 2.40 3.34
N LEU A 94 -11.19 2.98 4.53
CA LEU A 94 -12.16 2.49 5.52
C LEU A 94 -13.63 2.77 5.15
N THR A 95 -13.87 3.76 4.29
CA THR A 95 -15.22 4.12 3.81
C THR A 95 -15.57 3.50 2.46
N GLU A 96 -14.63 2.78 1.84
CA GLU A 96 -14.85 2.09 0.57
C GLU A 96 -15.92 1.01 0.74
N LYS A 97 -16.97 1.06 -0.08
CA LYS A 97 -18.10 0.16 0.00
C LYS A 97 -17.87 -1.08 -0.84
N LYS A 98 -18.45 -2.21 -0.40
CA LYS A 98 -18.69 -3.36 -1.27
C LYS A 98 -19.62 -2.91 -2.39
N VAL A 99 -19.09 -2.83 -3.61
CA VAL A 99 -19.90 -2.72 -4.84
C VAL A 99 -20.39 -4.11 -5.21
#